data_AF-A0A967XXN9-F1
#
_entry.id   AF-A0A967XXN9-F1
#
_cell.length_a   1.000
_cell.length_b   1.000
_cell.length_c   1.000
_cell.angle_alpha   90.00
_cell.angle_beta   90.00
_cell.angle_gamma   90.00
#
_symmetry.space_group_name_H-M   'P 1'
#
loop_
_entity.id
_entity.type
_entity.pdbx_description
1 polymer ?
#
loop_
_entity_poly.entity_id
_entity_poly.type
_entity_poly.pdbx_seq_one_letter_code
_entity_poly.pdbx_strand_id
1 'polypeptide(L)'
;MLRKTLFLSLIFAFVLALVPIGPVEAISYLNTYPERVYYWDGSAYIAETGDAQTDTPGDVMLGRDAAPKSSTFYVTLGHLESLYAYFDELYINVTTPGDTGVVTWEYYSEGSGWVTLDVTDETNGFTQTGWGKVSWDIPPDWVGSSINGKSGRWVRAKTTTSFYTQPLAGQVEVRGYNLRVKVQDNVGTAMTGLLADDFLLTDCDDTTVYGVREELNGLYELALATRVTDTNCNVNVTKSGYTSSGAIASGDMNNYINDKSSTPIELTAVEPEPEPEPEPEPAEGELIKTADYDAVYYLASDGKRYAFPNSKVYFSWYDDFSGVTEISASEMAAIALGGNVTYRPGVRMIKIQSDPKTYAVTEGGVLRWIQTEELAIALYGTDWNTKIDDVDVAFWVNYTFGEDIDEASDFDPAAATSATTTINQNLGL
;
A
#
# COMPACT_ATOMS: atom_id res chain seq x y z
N MET A 1 52.48 -18.60 62.77
CA MET A 1 52.94 -17.68 61.71
C MET A 1 51.94 -17.75 60.56
N LEU A 2 51.34 -16.60 60.24
CA LEU A 2 50.70 -16.22 58.96
C LEU A 2 49.64 -17.12 58.28
N ARG A 3 48.40 -16.58 58.28
CA ARG A 3 47.54 -16.25 57.13
C ARG A 3 47.28 -17.30 56.02
N LYS A 4 45.98 -17.61 55.82
CA LYS A 4 45.20 -17.31 54.59
C LYS A 4 43.71 -17.62 54.83
N THR A 5 42.90 -16.60 55.11
CA THR A 5 41.92 -15.96 54.20
C THR A 5 40.57 -16.69 54.16
N LEU A 6 39.65 -16.29 55.06
CA LEU A 6 38.22 -16.61 54.99
C LEU A 6 37.58 -15.76 53.87
N PHE A 7 36.95 -16.41 52.90
CA PHE A 7 36.02 -15.77 51.97
C PHE A 7 34.65 -15.69 52.65
N LEU A 8 34.20 -14.47 52.96
CA LEU A 8 32.87 -14.18 53.48
C LEU A 8 31.93 -14.06 52.27
N SER A 9 31.09 -15.07 52.04
CA SER A 9 30.04 -15.00 51.01
C SER A 9 28.84 -14.23 51.57
N LEU A 10 28.56 -13.10 50.92
CA LEU A 10 27.53 -12.13 51.24
C LEU A 10 26.16 -12.73 50.86
N ILE A 11 25.34 -13.12 51.84
CA ILE A 11 23.93 -13.44 51.59
C ILE A 11 23.19 -12.11 51.40
N PHE A 12 22.84 -11.80 50.16
CA PHE A 12 22.01 -10.66 49.79
C PHE A 12 20.59 -10.90 50.29
N ALA A 13 20.13 -10.05 51.22
CA ALA A 13 18.73 -9.98 51.62
C ALA A 13 17.93 -9.42 50.44
N PHE A 14 17.05 -10.22 49.86
CA PHE A 14 16.07 -9.78 48.87
C PHE A 14 14.99 -8.98 49.61
N VAL A 15 15.18 -7.67 49.71
CA VAL A 15 14.12 -6.74 50.11
C VAL A 15 13.12 -6.73 48.96
N LEU A 16 11.99 -7.38 49.16
CA LEU A 16 10.81 -7.22 48.31
C LEU A 16 10.34 -5.77 48.48
N ALA A 17 10.86 -4.88 47.64
CA ALA A 17 10.34 -3.53 47.54
C ALA A 17 8.94 -3.64 46.93
N LEU A 18 7.92 -3.52 47.79
CA LEU A 18 6.60 -3.08 47.37
C LEU A 18 6.82 -1.73 46.66
N VAL A 19 6.76 -1.75 45.34
CA VAL A 19 6.63 -0.52 44.56
C VAL A 19 5.30 0.08 44.99
N PRO A 20 5.28 1.27 45.63
CA PRO A 20 4.01 1.95 45.84
C PRO A 20 3.40 2.15 44.45
N ILE A 21 2.19 1.65 44.25
CA ILE A 21 1.36 2.01 43.11
C ILE A 21 1.26 3.53 43.21
N GLY A 22 2.00 4.24 42.36
CA GLY A 22 1.85 5.68 42.21
C GLY A 22 0.40 6.00 41.89
N PRO A 23 -0.07 7.25 42.07
CA PRO A 23 -1.38 7.63 41.57
C PRO A 23 -1.48 7.15 40.12
N VAL A 24 -2.58 6.45 39.82
CA VAL A 24 -3.00 6.14 38.45
C VAL A 24 -2.73 7.39 37.63
N GLU A 25 -1.81 7.30 36.67
CA GLU A 25 -1.52 8.43 35.79
C GLU A 25 -2.85 8.86 35.19
N ALA A 26 -3.23 10.11 35.46
CA ALA A 26 -4.41 10.71 34.88
C ALA A 26 -4.34 10.49 33.37
N ILE A 27 -5.40 9.88 32.83
CA ILE A 27 -5.60 9.62 31.41
C ILE A 27 -5.25 10.91 30.66
N SER A 28 -4.13 10.89 29.94
CA SER A 28 -3.62 12.07 29.26
C SER A 28 -4.46 12.34 28.02
N TYR A 29 -5.53 13.09 28.27
CA TYR A 29 -6.27 13.99 27.39
C TYR A 29 -6.99 13.37 26.18
N LEU A 30 -8.26 13.00 26.38
CA LEU A 30 -9.24 12.71 25.33
C LEU A 30 -10.34 13.78 25.37
N ASN A 31 -9.96 15.05 25.22
CA ASN A 31 -10.83 16.19 25.50
C ASN A 31 -11.69 16.59 24.28
N THR A 32 -12.58 15.72 23.81
CA THR A 32 -13.77 16.25 23.12
C THR A 32 -14.86 16.42 24.15
N TYR A 33 -15.36 17.64 24.26
CA TYR A 33 -16.52 17.93 25.09
C TYR A 33 -17.78 17.40 24.41
N PRO A 34 -18.68 16.73 25.16
CA PRO A 34 -19.96 16.33 24.61
C PRO A 34 -20.74 17.58 24.22
N GLU A 35 -21.15 17.67 22.96
CA GLU A 35 -21.89 18.83 22.46
C GLU A 35 -23.29 18.94 23.09
N ARG A 36 -23.80 17.83 23.64
CA ARG A 36 -25.16 17.73 24.17
C ARG A 36 -25.24 16.72 25.29
N VAL A 37 -25.48 17.25 26.48
CA VAL A 37 -25.73 16.48 27.69
C VAL A 37 -27.06 16.93 28.25
N TYR A 38 -27.94 15.98 28.52
CA TYR A 38 -29.24 16.25 29.11
C TYR A 38 -29.51 15.29 30.25
N TYR A 39 -30.11 15.81 31.30
CA TYR A 39 -30.67 15.03 32.37
C TYR A 39 -32.20 15.06 32.29
N TRP A 40 -32.85 13.90 32.26
CA TRP A 40 -34.30 13.79 32.32
C TRP A 40 -34.75 13.52 33.75
N ASP A 41 -35.50 14.45 34.30
CA ASP A 41 -35.96 14.39 35.69
C ASP A 41 -37.22 13.54 35.89
N GLY A 42 -37.79 12.98 34.82
CA GLY A 42 -39.08 12.28 34.82
C GLY A 42 -40.20 13.07 34.14
N SER A 43 -40.00 14.35 33.88
CA SER A 43 -41.00 15.27 33.32
C SER A 43 -40.45 16.21 32.24
N ALA A 44 -39.18 16.61 32.34
CA ALA A 44 -38.54 17.53 31.43
C ALA A 44 -37.06 17.18 31.23
N TYR A 45 -36.53 17.63 30.09
CA TYR A 45 -35.09 17.61 29.82
C TYR A 45 -34.46 18.86 30.44
N ILE A 46 -33.48 18.64 31.31
CA ILE A 46 -32.60 19.65 31.89
C ILE A 46 -31.30 19.61 31.08
N ALA A 47 -30.83 20.79 30.64
CA ALA A 47 -29.60 20.88 29.88
C ALA A 47 -28.42 20.91 30.83
N GLU A 48 -27.49 19.99 30.62
CA GLU A 48 -26.27 19.81 31.43
C GLU A 48 -25.02 20.05 30.56
N THR A 49 -25.19 20.40 29.27
CA THR A 49 -24.07 20.59 28.33
C THR A 49 -23.06 21.61 28.83
N GLY A 50 -23.51 22.75 29.37
CA GLY A 50 -22.58 23.78 29.85
C GLY A 50 -21.76 23.27 31.02
N ASP A 51 -22.44 22.70 32.01
CA ASP A 51 -21.86 22.18 33.25
C ASP A 51 -20.86 21.04 32.95
N ALA A 52 -21.23 20.11 32.07
CA ALA A 52 -20.39 19.00 31.63
C ALA A 52 -19.08 19.42 30.93
N GLN A 53 -19.02 20.64 30.41
CA GLN A 53 -17.84 21.20 29.72
C GLN A 53 -16.95 22.03 30.64
N THR A 54 -17.31 22.18 31.91
CA THR A 54 -16.46 22.80 32.93
C THR A 54 -15.85 21.74 33.84
N ASP A 55 -14.98 22.15 34.75
CA ASP A 55 -14.40 21.30 35.79
C ASP A 55 -15.05 21.56 37.17
N THR A 56 -16.22 22.20 37.19
CA THR A 56 -16.90 22.62 38.42
C THR A 56 -17.43 21.39 39.17
N PRO A 57 -16.99 21.09 40.40
CA PRO A 57 -17.41 19.86 41.05
C PRO A 57 -18.92 19.82 41.36
N GLY A 58 -19.61 18.82 40.81
CA GLY A 58 -20.95 18.42 41.24
C GLY A 58 -22.08 19.23 40.60
N ASP A 59 -21.82 19.85 39.45
CA ASP A 59 -22.78 20.61 38.68
C ASP A 59 -23.46 19.80 37.56
N VAL A 60 -22.99 18.58 37.27
CA VAL A 60 -23.60 17.67 36.28
C VAL A 60 -24.47 16.61 36.95
N MET A 61 -25.76 16.56 36.62
CA MET A 61 -26.70 15.54 37.13
C MET A 61 -26.60 14.20 36.40
N LEU A 62 -26.23 13.11 37.09
CA LEU A 62 -26.08 11.75 36.49
C LEU A 62 -27.25 10.78 36.81
N GLY A 63 -28.01 11.05 37.87
CA GLY A 63 -29.12 10.22 38.34
C GLY A 63 -30.01 10.98 39.33
N ARG A 64 -31.13 10.40 39.80
CA ARG A 64 -32.05 11.04 40.76
C ARG A 64 -32.19 10.28 42.07
N ASP A 65 -32.38 11.04 43.13
CA ASP A 65 -32.73 10.61 44.49
C ASP A 65 -34.24 10.76 44.84
N ALA A 66 -35.13 10.87 43.84
CA ALA A 66 -36.55 11.10 44.14
C ALA A 66 -37.51 10.42 43.16
N ALA A 67 -38.67 10.01 43.70
CA ALA A 67 -39.75 9.37 42.97
C ALA A 67 -40.47 10.34 42.00
N PRO A 68 -41.04 9.85 40.87
CA PRO A 68 -41.02 8.46 40.42
C PRO A 68 -39.66 8.03 39.85
N LYS A 69 -39.36 6.74 40.06
CA LYS A 69 -38.04 6.11 40.16
C LYS A 69 -37.30 5.88 38.82
N SER A 70 -37.41 6.80 37.86
CA SER A 70 -36.77 6.64 36.56
C SER A 70 -36.27 7.98 36.01
N SER A 71 -35.06 8.37 36.42
CA SER A 71 -34.29 9.41 35.75
C SER A 71 -33.42 8.81 34.66
N THR A 72 -33.00 9.64 33.72
CA THR A 72 -32.17 9.18 32.61
C THR A 72 -31.20 10.28 32.22
N PHE A 73 -29.92 9.97 32.30
CA PHE A 73 -28.85 10.84 31.83
C PHE A 73 -28.56 10.50 30.37
N TYR A 74 -28.62 11.50 29.51
CA TYR A 74 -28.41 11.37 28.08
C TYR A 74 -27.10 12.05 27.70
N VAL A 75 -26.29 11.33 26.95
CA VAL A 75 -25.17 11.92 26.23
C VAL A 75 -25.38 11.65 24.76
N THR A 76 -25.21 12.68 23.95
CA THR A 76 -25.08 12.51 22.51
C THR A 76 -23.88 13.29 22.01
N LEU A 77 -23.21 12.68 21.02
CA LEU A 77 -22.41 13.41 20.06
C LEU A 77 -23.24 13.66 18.81
N GLY A 78 -23.30 14.94 18.40
CA GLY A 78 -24.05 15.35 17.23
C GLY A 78 -24.00 16.86 17.01
N HIS A 79 -23.15 17.27 16.07
CA HIS A 79 -23.17 18.62 15.50
C HIS A 79 -24.37 18.82 14.56
N LEU A 80 -24.69 20.09 14.31
CA LEU A 80 -25.78 20.53 13.44
C LEU A 80 -25.74 19.80 12.08
N GLU A 81 -26.86 19.16 11.75
CA GLU A 81 -27.21 18.63 10.42
C GLU A 81 -26.53 17.34 9.90
N SER A 82 -25.57 16.74 10.62
CA SER A 82 -24.94 15.49 10.18
C SER A 82 -25.15 14.34 11.17
N LEU A 83 -25.87 13.30 10.72
CA LEU A 83 -26.29 12.10 11.47
C LEU A 83 -25.14 11.11 11.80
N TYR A 84 -23.89 11.48 11.54
CA TYR A 84 -22.79 10.53 11.34
C TYR A 84 -21.75 10.44 12.47
N ALA A 85 -21.81 11.26 13.53
CA ALA A 85 -20.79 11.21 14.60
C ALA A 85 -20.98 9.99 15.52
N TYR A 86 -20.20 8.93 15.29
CA TYR A 86 -20.06 7.82 16.22
C TYR A 86 -19.18 8.19 17.42
N PHE A 87 -19.36 7.47 18.51
CA PHE A 87 -18.54 7.57 19.72
C PHE A 87 -18.65 6.28 20.52
N ASP A 88 -17.58 5.95 21.23
CA ASP A 88 -17.42 4.66 21.88
C ASP A 88 -16.87 4.75 23.31
N GLU A 89 -16.48 5.94 23.77
CA GLU A 89 -16.02 6.16 25.14
C GLU A 89 -16.58 7.45 25.74
N LEU A 90 -16.99 7.38 27.00
CA LEU A 90 -17.26 8.52 27.88
C LEU A 90 -16.27 8.51 29.03
N TYR A 91 -15.81 9.69 29.42
CA TYR A 91 -15.04 9.89 30.64
C TYR A 91 -15.86 10.78 31.55
N ILE A 92 -16.22 10.27 32.73
CA ILE A 92 -17.11 10.97 33.65
C ILE A 92 -16.35 11.17 34.95
N ASN A 93 -16.18 12.43 35.36
CA ASN A 93 -15.59 12.78 36.64
C ASN A 93 -16.67 12.83 37.72
N VAL A 94 -16.91 11.71 38.40
CA VAL A 94 -17.91 11.61 39.48
C VAL A 94 -17.37 12.27 40.75
N THR A 95 -17.83 13.47 41.03
CA THR A 95 -17.39 14.27 42.19
C THR A 95 -18.25 14.03 43.42
N THR A 96 -19.50 13.60 43.23
CA THR A 96 -20.37 13.10 44.30
C THR A 96 -20.84 11.70 43.91
N PRO A 97 -20.28 10.62 44.50
CA PRO A 97 -20.70 9.28 44.16
C PRO A 97 -22.12 9.00 44.68
N GLY A 98 -22.89 8.27 43.89
CA GLY A 98 -24.15 7.67 44.34
C GLY A 98 -23.92 6.46 45.24
N ASP A 99 -25.01 5.90 45.76
CA ASP A 99 -24.99 4.73 46.64
C ASP A 99 -25.61 3.47 45.97
N THR A 100 -26.75 2.98 46.45
CA THR A 100 -27.36 1.69 46.03
C THR A 100 -28.05 1.73 44.67
N GLY A 101 -27.89 2.80 43.91
CA GLY A 101 -28.51 2.93 42.60
C GLY A 101 -27.92 1.96 41.59
N VAL A 102 -28.75 1.58 40.61
CA VAL A 102 -28.34 0.67 39.53
C VAL A 102 -28.59 1.37 38.21
N VAL A 103 -27.56 1.38 37.36
CA VAL A 103 -27.58 1.98 36.04
C VAL A 103 -27.50 0.89 34.98
N THR A 104 -28.33 1.01 33.95
CA THR A 104 -28.19 0.27 32.69
C THR A 104 -27.93 1.25 31.57
N TRP A 105 -26.99 0.93 30.71
CA TRP A 105 -26.70 1.74 29.54
C TRP A 105 -27.57 1.28 28.37
N GLU A 106 -28.04 2.24 27.57
CA GLU A 106 -28.88 1.99 26.40
C GLU A 106 -28.47 2.92 25.25
N TYR A 107 -28.58 2.45 24.02
CA TYR A 107 -28.43 3.27 22.80
C TYR A 107 -29.76 3.30 22.03
N TYR A 108 -29.90 4.27 21.12
CA TYR A 108 -31.07 4.36 20.26
C TYR A 108 -30.85 3.63 18.92
N SER A 109 -31.62 2.59 18.65
CA SER A 109 -31.62 1.76 17.44
C SER A 109 -32.78 2.11 16.50
N GLU A 110 -32.59 1.88 15.20
CA GLU A 110 -33.65 2.05 14.20
C GLU A 110 -34.75 1.01 14.39
N GLY A 111 -36.00 1.44 14.43
CA GLY A 111 -37.16 0.55 14.55
C GLY A 111 -37.40 -0.05 15.94
N SER A 112 -36.36 -0.24 16.76
CA SER A 112 -36.45 -0.81 18.11
C SER A 112 -36.49 0.23 19.23
N GLY A 113 -36.07 1.48 18.97
CA GLY A 113 -35.98 2.52 19.98
C GLY A 113 -34.80 2.30 20.93
N TRP A 114 -35.04 2.37 22.25
CA TRP A 114 -33.96 2.17 23.23
C TRP A 114 -33.64 0.69 23.44
N VAL A 115 -32.38 0.33 23.16
CA VAL A 115 -31.84 -1.03 23.29
C VAL A 115 -30.71 -1.02 24.31
N THR A 116 -30.56 -2.08 25.09
CA THR A 116 -29.45 -2.23 26.05
C THR A 116 -28.11 -2.16 25.34
N LEU A 117 -27.18 -1.38 25.92
CA LEU A 117 -25.81 -1.23 25.47
C LEU A 117 -24.89 -1.97 26.46
N ASP A 118 -24.11 -2.91 25.94
CA ASP A 118 -23.08 -3.57 26.72
C ASP A 118 -21.87 -2.63 26.85
N VAL A 119 -21.47 -2.34 28.10
CA VAL A 119 -20.40 -1.39 28.40
C VAL A 119 -19.38 -2.01 29.36
N THR A 120 -18.14 -1.53 29.29
CA THR A 120 -17.20 -1.57 30.40
C THR A 120 -17.31 -0.25 31.15
N ASP A 121 -17.77 -0.27 32.41
CA ASP A 121 -18.09 0.92 33.20
C ASP A 121 -17.19 1.05 34.45
N GLU A 122 -16.17 1.90 34.36
CA GLU A 122 -15.25 2.20 35.47
C GLU A 122 -15.82 3.24 36.45
N THR A 123 -17.00 3.83 36.18
CA THR A 123 -17.72 4.64 37.19
C THR A 123 -18.47 3.77 38.19
N ASN A 124 -18.57 2.46 37.91
CA ASN A 124 -19.35 1.48 38.65
C ASN A 124 -20.80 1.95 38.86
N GLY A 125 -21.47 2.38 37.79
CA GLY A 125 -22.82 2.95 37.86
C GLY A 125 -22.88 4.25 38.66
N PHE A 126 -21.87 5.11 38.50
CA PHE A 126 -21.72 6.38 39.22
C PHE A 126 -21.52 6.29 40.74
N THR A 127 -21.09 5.13 41.25
CA THR A 127 -20.82 4.93 42.70
C THR A 127 -19.35 5.08 43.08
N GLN A 128 -18.46 5.13 42.08
CA GLN A 128 -17.04 5.38 42.28
C GLN A 128 -16.73 6.85 42.04
N THR A 129 -15.97 7.48 42.94
CA THR A 129 -15.56 8.90 42.79
C THR A 129 -14.30 9.03 41.92
N GLY A 130 -14.18 10.17 41.24
CA GLY A 130 -13.10 10.48 40.31
C GLY A 130 -13.48 10.17 38.87
N TRP A 131 -12.47 10.20 38.01
CA TRP A 131 -12.62 9.85 36.60
C TRP A 131 -12.88 8.35 36.44
N GLY A 132 -13.97 8.01 35.76
CA GLY A 132 -14.24 6.66 35.27
C GLY A 132 -14.56 6.69 33.78
N LYS A 133 -13.95 5.77 33.03
CA LYS A 133 -14.27 5.53 31.63
C LYS A 133 -15.47 4.58 31.50
N VAL A 134 -16.38 4.90 30.59
CA VAL A 134 -17.44 4.01 30.12
C VAL A 134 -17.23 3.77 28.63
N SER A 135 -16.96 2.53 28.23
CA SER A 135 -16.63 2.20 26.83
C SER A 135 -17.49 1.06 26.27
N TRP A 136 -17.74 1.08 24.96
CA TRP A 136 -18.52 0.05 24.25
C TRP A 136 -18.04 -0.15 22.82
N ASP A 137 -18.41 -1.29 22.23
CA ASP A 137 -18.30 -1.49 20.79
C ASP A 137 -19.46 -0.78 20.06
N ILE A 138 -19.16 -0.11 18.96
CA ILE A 138 -20.16 0.60 18.16
C ILE A 138 -21.24 -0.38 17.67
N PRO A 139 -22.53 -0.21 18.05
CA PRO A 139 -23.58 -1.11 17.59
C PRO A 139 -23.81 -0.96 16.07
N PRO A 140 -23.96 -2.08 15.33
CA PRO A 140 -24.07 -2.07 13.87
C PRO A 140 -25.38 -1.43 13.36
N ASP A 141 -26.43 -1.44 14.18
CA ASP A 141 -27.75 -0.85 13.91
C ASP A 141 -27.97 0.49 14.63
N TRP A 142 -26.91 1.06 15.22
CA TRP A 142 -27.01 2.39 15.80
C TRP A 142 -27.36 3.37 14.69
N VAL A 143 -28.36 4.21 14.92
CA VAL A 143 -28.75 5.29 14.01
C VAL A 143 -28.91 6.61 14.74
N GLY A 144 -28.85 7.70 13.98
CA GLY A 144 -29.24 9.02 14.47
C GLY A 144 -30.75 9.11 14.71
N SER A 145 -31.15 9.81 15.76
CA SER A 145 -32.55 10.08 16.09
C SER A 145 -32.71 11.48 16.69
N SER A 146 -33.95 11.98 16.76
CA SER A 146 -34.27 13.25 17.40
C SER A 146 -34.77 13.01 18.82
N ILE A 147 -33.98 13.42 19.82
CA ILE A 147 -34.38 13.46 21.23
C ILE A 147 -34.37 14.92 21.66
N ASN A 148 -35.43 15.37 22.34
CA ASN A 148 -35.60 16.77 22.74
C ASN A 148 -35.43 17.79 21.58
N GLY A 149 -35.87 17.43 20.38
CA GLY A 149 -35.76 18.28 19.18
C GLY A 149 -34.32 18.43 18.65
N LYS A 150 -33.40 17.57 19.09
CA LYS A 150 -31.99 17.59 18.73
C LYS A 150 -31.63 16.27 18.03
N SER A 151 -31.09 16.35 16.82
CA SER A 151 -30.68 15.17 16.03
C SER A 151 -29.29 14.71 16.43
N GLY A 152 -29.10 13.42 16.69
CA GLY A 152 -27.80 12.86 17.04
C GLY A 152 -27.88 11.36 17.32
N ARG A 153 -26.73 10.75 17.62
CA ARG A 153 -26.64 9.37 18.10
C ARG A 153 -26.64 9.39 19.62
N TRP A 154 -27.57 8.68 20.24
CA TRP A 154 -27.81 8.82 21.67
C TRP A 154 -27.39 7.58 22.43
N VAL A 155 -26.62 7.80 23.49
CA VAL A 155 -26.44 6.85 24.59
C VAL A 155 -27.09 7.44 25.83
N ARG A 156 -27.68 6.59 26.66
CA ARG A 156 -28.21 7.01 27.94
C ARG A 156 -27.85 6.04 29.06
N ALA A 157 -27.53 6.61 30.21
CA ALA A 157 -27.51 5.91 31.48
C ALA A 157 -28.91 5.99 32.08
N LYS A 158 -29.58 4.84 32.19
CA LYS A 158 -30.91 4.73 32.75
C LYS A 158 -30.84 4.15 34.15
N THR A 159 -31.34 4.92 35.12
CA THR A 159 -31.46 4.47 36.50
C THR A 159 -32.61 3.45 36.59
N THR A 160 -32.30 2.20 36.93
CA THR A 160 -33.30 1.13 37.14
C THR A 160 -33.67 0.98 38.61
N THR A 161 -32.72 1.27 39.49
CA THR A 161 -32.94 1.41 40.94
C THR A 161 -32.43 2.77 41.37
N SER A 162 -33.27 3.54 42.08
CA SER A 162 -32.92 4.89 42.52
C SER A 162 -31.70 4.90 43.43
N PHE A 163 -30.91 5.96 43.31
CA PHE A 163 -29.93 6.31 44.33
C PHE A 163 -30.65 6.94 45.53
N TYR A 164 -30.09 6.77 46.72
CA TYR A 164 -30.41 7.54 47.94
C TYR A 164 -29.52 8.78 48.09
N THR A 165 -28.34 8.75 47.47
CA THR A 165 -27.43 9.88 47.34
C THR A 165 -27.34 10.18 45.86
N GLN A 166 -27.80 11.35 45.43
CA GLN A 166 -27.77 11.72 44.01
C GLN A 166 -26.32 11.72 43.48
N PRO A 167 -25.99 10.93 42.45
CA PRO A 167 -24.68 11.01 41.82
C PRO A 167 -24.57 12.30 41.00
N LEU A 168 -23.47 13.02 41.20
CA LEU A 168 -23.13 14.24 40.46
C LEU A 168 -21.72 14.11 39.88
N ALA A 169 -21.56 14.59 38.65
CA ALA A 169 -20.26 14.78 38.03
C ALA A 169 -19.85 16.25 38.09
N GLY A 170 -18.55 16.50 37.91
CA GLY A 170 -18.04 17.84 37.65
C GLY A 170 -17.57 18.08 36.23
N GLN A 171 -17.44 17.01 35.42
CA GLN A 171 -17.06 17.10 34.02
C GLN A 171 -17.41 15.81 33.29
N VAL A 172 -17.73 15.92 32.01
CA VAL A 172 -17.90 14.78 31.10
C VAL A 172 -17.12 15.05 29.82
N GLU A 173 -16.31 14.08 29.41
CA GLU A 173 -15.62 14.07 28.11
C GLU A 173 -16.06 12.84 27.32
N VAL A 174 -15.81 12.86 26.03
CA VAL A 174 -16.21 11.79 25.11
C VAL A 174 -15.19 11.62 24.00
N ARG A 175 -14.96 10.39 23.57
CA ARG A 175 -14.18 10.09 22.37
C ARG A 175 -15.12 10.02 21.17
N GLY A 176 -15.14 11.08 20.37
CA GLY A 176 -15.89 11.13 19.11
C GLY A 176 -15.04 10.79 17.89
N TYR A 177 -15.66 10.14 16.91
CA TYR A 177 -15.11 10.01 15.56
C TYR A 177 -15.42 11.32 14.81
N ASN A 178 -14.41 12.17 14.64
CA ASN A 178 -14.54 13.58 14.29
C ASN A 178 -13.84 13.97 12.98
N LEU A 179 -13.08 13.05 12.35
CA LEU A 179 -12.51 13.27 11.03
C LEU A 179 -12.95 12.17 10.06
N ARG A 180 -13.45 12.52 8.87
CA ARG A 180 -13.74 11.57 7.80
C ARG A 180 -12.68 11.65 6.71
N VAL A 181 -12.16 10.51 6.29
CA VAL A 181 -11.10 10.42 5.28
C VAL A 181 -11.48 9.33 4.29
N LYS A 182 -11.51 9.67 3.01
CA LYS A 182 -11.68 8.70 1.94
C LYS A 182 -10.30 8.32 1.41
N VAL A 183 -10.02 7.03 1.40
CA VAL A 183 -8.69 6.49 1.12
C VAL A 183 -8.80 5.60 -0.12
N GLN A 184 -8.11 6.00 -1.19
CA GLN A 184 -8.16 5.34 -2.50
C GLN A 184 -6.78 5.22 -3.14
N ASP A 185 -6.60 4.27 -4.05
CA ASP A 185 -5.42 4.21 -4.91
C ASP A 185 -5.47 5.28 -6.03
N ASN A 186 -4.40 5.34 -6.82
CA ASN A 186 -4.25 6.26 -7.96
C ASN A 186 -5.22 6.02 -9.13
N VAL A 187 -5.94 4.90 -9.15
CA VAL A 187 -6.97 4.57 -10.15
C VAL A 187 -8.39 4.67 -9.58
N GLY A 188 -8.54 5.12 -8.32
CA GLY A 188 -9.82 5.37 -7.65
C GLY A 188 -10.43 4.16 -6.94
N THR A 189 -9.70 3.06 -6.79
CA THR A 189 -10.14 1.89 -6.00
C THR A 189 -10.07 2.22 -4.52
N ALA A 190 -11.11 1.85 -3.78
CA ALA A 190 -11.13 2.03 -2.33
C ALA A 190 -10.10 1.14 -1.62
N MET A 191 -9.37 1.73 -0.67
CA MET A 191 -8.48 0.98 0.22
C MET A 191 -9.23 0.63 1.51
N THR A 192 -9.54 -0.66 1.70
CA THR A 192 -10.32 -1.16 2.86
C THR A 192 -9.44 -1.83 3.91
N GLY A 193 -9.93 -1.96 5.15
CA GLY A 193 -9.23 -2.69 6.22
C GLY A 193 -7.95 -2.02 6.74
N LEU A 194 -7.90 -0.68 6.74
CA LEU A 194 -6.87 0.08 7.44
C LEU A 194 -7.17 0.13 8.94
N LEU A 195 -6.11 0.10 9.75
CA LEU A 195 -6.14 0.18 11.21
C LEU A 195 -5.64 1.55 11.68
N ALA A 196 -5.81 1.86 12.98
CA ALA A 196 -5.34 3.13 13.55
C ALA A 196 -3.84 3.40 13.29
N ASP A 197 -3.00 2.37 13.40
CA ASP A 197 -1.55 2.48 13.15
C ASP A 197 -1.18 2.76 11.68
N ASP A 198 -2.12 2.56 10.75
CA ASP A 198 -1.94 2.90 9.34
C ASP A 198 -2.14 4.40 9.08
N PHE A 199 -2.65 5.18 10.05
CA PHE A 199 -2.83 6.62 9.94
C PHE A 199 -1.82 7.37 10.81
N LEU A 200 -1.03 8.24 10.18
CA LEU A 200 -0.05 9.09 10.84
C LEU A 200 -0.45 10.55 10.73
N LEU A 201 -0.63 11.21 11.87
CA LEU A 201 -0.82 12.64 11.95
C LEU A 201 0.53 13.37 12.15
N THR A 202 0.72 14.48 11.45
CA THR A 202 1.89 15.37 11.62
C THR A 202 1.47 16.84 11.58
N ASP A 203 2.39 17.72 11.99
CA ASP A 203 2.23 19.18 11.93
C ASP A 203 1.06 19.76 12.75
N CYS A 204 0.69 19.03 13.81
CA CYS A 204 -0.28 19.40 14.84
C CYS A 204 0.29 19.16 16.25
N ASP A 205 -0.31 19.78 17.26
CA ASP A 205 0.09 19.63 18.67
C ASP A 205 -0.20 18.21 19.19
N ASP A 206 -1.28 17.58 18.71
CA ASP A 206 -1.63 16.18 19.01
C ASP A 206 -1.66 15.31 17.75
N THR A 207 -0.78 14.32 17.72
CA THR A 207 -0.64 13.38 16.60
C THR A 207 -1.30 12.02 16.86
N THR A 208 -2.04 11.88 17.95
CA THR A 208 -2.60 10.60 18.40
C THR A 208 -3.91 10.29 17.69
N VAL A 209 -4.00 9.12 17.06
CA VAL A 209 -5.25 8.56 16.54
C VAL A 209 -5.78 7.55 17.56
N TYR A 210 -6.88 7.88 18.22
CA TYR A 210 -7.42 7.07 19.31
C TYR A 210 -8.36 5.95 18.84
N GLY A 211 -8.85 6.05 17.61
CA GLY A 211 -9.76 5.07 17.02
C GLY A 211 -9.91 5.29 15.52
N VAL A 212 -10.17 4.20 14.80
CA VAL A 212 -10.47 4.21 13.37
C VAL A 212 -11.62 3.24 13.12
N ARG A 213 -12.59 3.67 12.33
CA ARG A 213 -13.63 2.80 11.79
C ARG A 213 -13.75 2.99 10.29
N GLU A 214 -13.96 1.90 9.57
CA GLU A 214 -14.38 1.96 8.18
C GLU A 214 -15.92 2.04 8.13
N GLU A 215 -16.45 3.08 7.50
CA GLU A 215 -17.90 3.23 7.30
C GLU A 215 -18.35 2.45 6.07
N LEU A 216 -17.72 2.70 4.92
CA LEU A 216 -18.05 2.04 3.65
C LEU A 216 -16.95 2.28 2.61
N ASN A 217 -16.41 1.20 2.04
CA ASN A 217 -15.63 1.23 0.79
C ASN A 217 -14.49 2.28 0.83
N GLY A 218 -13.59 2.15 1.81
CA GLY A 218 -12.43 3.03 1.97
C GLY A 218 -12.74 4.41 2.56
N LEU A 219 -13.97 4.65 3.00
CA LEU A 219 -14.32 5.81 3.82
C LEU A 219 -14.11 5.47 5.29
N TYR A 220 -13.18 6.17 5.93
CA TYR A 220 -12.83 6.00 7.32
C TYR A 220 -13.29 7.18 8.15
N GLU A 221 -13.61 6.91 9.42
CA GLU A 221 -13.72 7.92 10.44
C GLU A 221 -12.62 7.71 11.48
N LEU A 222 -11.96 8.79 11.88
CA LEU A 222 -10.88 8.80 12.86
C LEU A 222 -11.37 9.53 14.11
N ALA A 223 -11.07 8.95 15.27
CA ALA A 223 -11.28 9.57 16.57
C ALA A 223 -9.99 10.30 17.00
N LEU A 224 -10.01 11.63 16.93
CA LEU A 224 -8.87 12.49 17.24
C LEU A 224 -9.15 13.34 18.48
N ALA A 225 -8.10 13.71 19.20
CA ALA A 225 -8.20 14.79 20.17
C ALA A 225 -8.17 16.13 19.42
N THR A 226 -9.24 16.92 19.51
CA THR A 226 -9.30 18.25 18.90
C THR A 226 -9.15 19.30 19.99
N ARG A 227 -7.95 19.83 20.19
CA ARG A 227 -7.74 20.99 21.05
C ARG A 227 -7.88 22.27 20.26
N VAL A 228 -8.41 23.31 20.90
CA VAL A 228 -8.67 24.65 20.33
C VAL A 228 -7.42 25.40 19.83
N THR A 229 -6.21 24.85 19.99
CA THR A 229 -4.97 25.42 19.46
C THR A 229 -4.54 24.80 18.14
N ASP A 230 -5.03 23.60 17.83
CA ASP A 230 -4.66 22.89 16.63
C ASP A 230 -5.44 23.44 15.45
N THR A 231 -4.74 24.24 14.64
CA THR A 231 -5.34 24.86 13.48
C THR A 231 -5.04 24.10 12.19
N ASN A 232 -3.91 23.40 12.08
CA ASN A 232 -3.62 22.57 10.90
C ASN A 232 -3.11 21.19 11.35
N CYS A 233 -3.55 20.13 10.67
CA CYS A 233 -3.02 18.77 10.79
C CYS A 233 -2.72 18.24 9.37
N ASN A 234 -1.65 17.47 9.23
CA ASN A 234 -1.42 16.62 8.07
C ASN A 234 -1.80 15.18 8.42
N VAL A 235 -2.50 14.50 7.51
CA VAL A 235 -2.87 13.09 7.66
C VAL A 235 -2.17 12.29 6.58
N ASN A 236 -1.49 11.23 6.97
CA ASN A 236 -0.77 10.33 6.08
C ASN A 236 -1.22 8.89 6.33
N VAL A 237 -1.24 8.07 5.28
CA VAL A 237 -1.44 6.62 5.39
C VAL A 237 -0.10 5.92 5.23
N THR A 238 0.34 5.15 6.22
CA THR A 238 1.71 4.62 6.36
C THR A 238 1.84 3.12 6.09
N LYS A 239 0.74 2.45 5.76
CA LYS A 239 0.74 1.02 5.43
C LYS A 239 1.76 0.73 4.32
N SER A 240 2.58 -0.31 4.50
CA SER A 240 3.61 -0.70 3.54
C SER A 240 3.00 -0.91 2.15
N GLY A 241 3.55 -0.25 1.13
CA GLY A 241 3.04 -0.26 -0.25
C GLY A 241 2.20 0.97 -0.65
N TYR A 242 2.06 1.99 0.21
CA TYR A 242 1.19 3.14 -0.08
C TYR A 242 1.86 4.46 0.34
N THR A 243 1.85 5.49 -0.52
CA THR A 243 2.34 6.84 -0.17
C THR A 243 1.40 7.94 -0.66
N SER A 244 0.89 8.81 0.21
CA SER A 244 0.49 10.20 -0.14
C SER A 244 0.05 11.04 1.06
N SER A 245 0.24 12.36 0.93
CA SER A 245 -0.03 13.42 1.91
C SER A 245 -1.11 14.38 1.41
N GLY A 246 -2.06 14.74 2.29
CA GLY A 246 -2.96 15.88 2.12
C GLY A 246 -2.97 16.76 3.38
N ALA A 247 -2.92 18.07 3.21
CA ALA A 247 -3.00 19.03 4.31
C ALA A 247 -4.46 19.42 4.60
N ILE A 248 -4.86 19.40 5.88
CA ILE A 248 -6.17 19.90 6.32
C ILE A 248 -6.00 21.38 6.69
N ALA A 249 -6.73 22.28 6.02
CA ALA A 249 -6.62 23.72 6.25
C ALA A 249 -7.47 24.21 7.44
N SER A 250 -6.91 25.17 8.17
CA SER A 250 -7.36 25.72 9.47
C SER A 250 -8.72 26.39 9.63
N GLY A 251 -9.59 26.31 8.64
CA GLY A 251 -11.00 26.62 8.87
C GLY A 251 -11.71 25.56 9.73
N ASP A 252 -11.24 24.31 9.64
CA ASP A 252 -12.00 23.16 10.10
C ASP A 252 -11.62 22.71 11.52
N MET A 253 -10.42 23.02 12.00
CA MET A 253 -9.97 22.50 13.31
C MET A 253 -10.21 23.41 14.50
N ASN A 254 -10.41 24.71 14.28
CA ASN A 254 -10.50 25.69 15.37
C ASN A 254 -11.91 25.97 15.91
N ASN A 255 -12.87 25.10 15.62
CA ASN A 255 -14.16 25.04 16.32
C ASN A 255 -14.91 23.76 15.94
N TYR A 256 -14.43 22.60 16.39
CA TYR A 256 -14.87 21.26 15.96
C TYR A 256 -14.39 20.93 14.55
N ILE A 257 -13.41 20.02 14.40
CA ILE A 257 -13.22 19.30 13.14
C ILE A 257 -14.53 18.60 12.85
N ASN A 258 -15.28 19.23 11.97
CA ASN A 258 -16.39 18.63 11.27
C ASN A 258 -15.98 18.67 9.80
N ASP A 259 -15.11 17.76 9.36
CA ASP A 259 -15.33 17.26 7.99
C ASP A 259 -16.55 16.31 8.00
N LYS A 260 -17.68 16.89 8.42
CA LYS A 260 -19.04 16.45 8.16
C LYS A 260 -19.57 17.16 6.92
N SER A 261 -18.67 17.64 6.05
CA SER A 261 -19.06 18.03 4.71
C SER A 261 -19.57 16.79 3.98
N SER A 262 -20.39 16.97 2.96
CA SER A 262 -20.80 15.87 2.08
C SER A 262 -19.63 15.25 1.29
N THR A 263 -18.41 15.78 1.44
CA THR A 263 -17.23 15.52 0.60
C THR A 263 -15.99 15.25 1.47
N PRO A 264 -15.67 13.98 1.76
CA PRO A 264 -14.51 13.61 2.57
C PRO A 264 -13.19 14.16 2.01
N ILE A 265 -12.20 14.37 2.86
CA ILE A 265 -10.80 14.53 2.43
C ILE A 265 -10.37 13.27 1.68
N GLU A 266 -9.98 13.42 0.41
CA GLU A 266 -9.48 12.34 -0.43
C GLU A 266 -7.96 12.21 -0.23
N LEU A 267 -7.53 11.06 0.26
CA LEU A 267 -6.12 10.64 0.27
C LEU A 267 -5.93 9.61 -0.84
N THR A 268 -5.06 9.94 -1.80
CA THR A 268 -4.78 9.10 -2.97
C THR A 268 -3.41 8.49 -2.85
N ALA A 269 -3.31 7.24 -2.41
CA ALA A 269 -2.01 6.57 -2.38
C ALA A 269 -1.47 6.45 -3.80
N VAL A 270 -0.23 6.92 -3.97
CA VAL A 270 0.65 6.43 -5.02
C VAL A 270 1.08 5.04 -4.56
N GLU A 271 0.36 4.03 -5.04
CA GLU A 271 0.86 2.67 -5.03
C GLU A 271 2.18 2.68 -5.83
N PRO A 272 3.28 2.07 -5.35
CA PRO A 272 4.40 1.79 -6.23
C PRO A 272 3.81 1.02 -7.41
N GLU A 273 4.10 1.46 -8.63
CA GLU A 273 3.68 0.71 -9.82
C GLU A 273 3.90 -0.78 -9.54
N PRO A 274 2.89 -1.65 -9.74
CA PRO A 274 3.14 -3.07 -9.65
C PRO A 274 4.37 -3.34 -10.50
N GLU A 275 5.42 -3.95 -9.92
CA GLU A 275 6.58 -4.35 -10.70
C GLU A 275 6.02 -5.03 -11.95
N PRO A 276 6.35 -4.56 -13.17
CA PRO A 276 5.87 -5.21 -14.36
C PRO A 276 6.19 -6.70 -14.20
N GLU A 277 5.20 -7.56 -14.41
CA GLU A 277 5.45 -9.01 -14.45
C GLU A 277 6.74 -9.21 -15.24
N PRO A 278 7.75 -9.95 -14.71
CA PRO A 278 9.03 -10.06 -15.38
C PRO A 278 8.75 -10.52 -16.81
N GLU A 279 9.12 -9.67 -17.78
CA GLU A 279 9.06 -10.05 -19.18
C GLU A 279 9.78 -11.39 -19.33
N PRO A 280 9.23 -12.33 -20.13
CA PRO A 280 9.84 -13.64 -20.26
C PRO A 280 11.31 -13.49 -20.65
N GLU A 281 12.22 -14.06 -19.85
CA GLU A 281 13.64 -14.00 -20.16
C GLU A 281 13.87 -14.50 -21.60
N PRO A 282 14.72 -13.81 -22.39
CA PRO A 282 14.94 -14.19 -23.77
C PRO A 282 15.46 -15.62 -23.86
N ALA A 283 14.81 -16.44 -24.68
CA ALA A 283 15.11 -17.85 -24.80
C ALA A 283 16.18 -18.14 -25.86
N GLU A 284 16.85 -19.29 -25.74
CA GLU A 284 17.77 -19.78 -26.77
C GLU A 284 17.10 -19.79 -28.16
N GLY A 285 17.82 -19.28 -29.16
CA GLY A 285 17.36 -19.24 -30.55
C GLY A 285 16.57 -17.98 -30.91
N GLU A 286 16.28 -17.12 -29.93
CA GLU A 286 15.58 -15.86 -30.17
C GLU A 286 16.47 -14.79 -30.80
N LEU A 287 15.81 -13.88 -31.52
CA LEU A 287 16.40 -12.67 -32.03
C LEU A 287 16.01 -11.52 -31.11
N ILE A 288 17.00 -10.80 -30.60
CA ILE A 288 16.80 -9.76 -29.59
C ILE A 288 17.34 -8.41 -30.07
N LYS A 289 16.68 -7.32 -29.69
CA LYS A 289 17.16 -5.94 -29.84
C LYS A 289 16.79 -5.10 -28.62
N THR A 290 17.31 -3.88 -28.55
CA THR A 290 16.87 -2.86 -27.58
C THR A 290 16.06 -1.78 -28.30
N ALA A 291 15.17 -1.09 -27.60
CA ALA A 291 14.39 0.02 -28.16
C ALA A 291 15.26 1.11 -28.82
N ASP A 292 16.38 1.44 -28.19
CA ASP A 292 17.22 2.59 -28.56
C ASP A 292 18.17 2.33 -29.75
N TYR A 293 18.34 1.07 -30.15
CA TYR A 293 19.33 0.68 -31.15
C TYR A 293 18.75 -0.32 -32.16
N ASP A 294 19.09 -0.14 -33.44
CA ASP A 294 18.64 -1.02 -34.52
C ASP A 294 19.45 -2.32 -34.65
N ALA A 295 20.49 -2.50 -33.82
CA ALA A 295 21.30 -3.70 -33.84
C ALA A 295 20.50 -4.91 -33.35
N VAL A 296 20.40 -5.93 -34.19
CA VAL A 296 19.78 -7.22 -33.87
C VAL A 296 20.87 -8.21 -33.46
N TYR A 297 20.57 -9.03 -32.47
CA TYR A 297 21.44 -10.11 -32.00
C TYR A 297 20.68 -11.43 -31.99
N TYR A 298 21.39 -12.53 -32.19
CA TYR A 298 20.90 -13.89 -31.99
C TYR A 298 21.38 -14.42 -30.64
N LEU A 299 20.48 -14.94 -29.81
CA LEU A 299 20.82 -15.58 -28.54
C LEU A 299 21.14 -17.07 -28.75
N ALA A 300 22.41 -17.44 -28.63
CA ALA A 300 22.90 -18.79 -28.92
C ALA A 300 22.80 -19.75 -27.72
N SER A 301 22.96 -21.06 -27.98
CA SER A 301 22.90 -22.13 -26.96
C SER A 301 23.99 -22.03 -25.89
N ASP A 302 25.06 -21.28 -26.14
CA ASP A 302 26.13 -21.02 -25.17
C ASP A 302 25.81 -19.85 -24.22
N GLY A 303 24.61 -19.27 -24.31
CA GLY A 303 24.14 -18.16 -23.48
C GLY A 303 24.71 -16.80 -23.87
N LYS A 304 25.33 -16.67 -25.05
CA LYS A 304 25.87 -15.41 -25.57
C LYS A 304 25.03 -14.86 -26.71
N ARG A 305 25.14 -13.54 -26.91
CA ARG A 305 24.52 -12.83 -28.04
C ARG A 305 25.52 -12.68 -29.18
N TYR A 306 25.08 -12.98 -30.40
CA TYR A 306 25.86 -12.85 -31.64
C TYR A 306 25.25 -11.75 -32.50
N ALA A 307 26.05 -10.74 -32.84
CA ALA A 307 25.57 -9.57 -33.58
C ALA A 307 25.41 -9.89 -35.08
N PHE A 308 24.36 -9.38 -35.70
CA PHE A 308 24.29 -9.31 -37.16
C PHE A 308 25.07 -8.08 -37.64
N PRO A 309 26.16 -8.23 -38.43
CA PRO A 309 26.96 -7.09 -38.88
C PRO A 309 26.20 -6.07 -39.72
N ASN A 310 25.20 -6.53 -40.47
CA ASN A 310 24.32 -5.71 -41.29
C ASN A 310 23.06 -6.50 -41.66
N SER A 311 22.08 -5.81 -42.25
CA SER A 311 20.81 -6.40 -42.66
C SER A 311 20.95 -7.50 -43.72
N LYS A 312 21.95 -7.46 -44.61
CA LYS A 312 22.12 -8.50 -45.64
C LYS A 312 22.48 -9.86 -45.03
N VAL A 313 23.30 -9.87 -43.98
CA VAL A 313 23.58 -11.10 -43.23
C VAL A 313 22.30 -11.61 -42.56
N TYR A 314 21.54 -10.73 -41.91
CA TYR A 314 20.25 -11.09 -41.31
C TYR A 314 19.29 -11.71 -42.32
N PHE A 315 19.10 -11.06 -43.48
CA PHE A 315 18.22 -11.54 -44.55
C PHE A 315 18.73 -12.77 -45.31
N SER A 316 19.94 -13.27 -45.01
CA SER A 316 20.36 -14.59 -45.46
C SER A 316 19.80 -15.71 -44.58
N TRP A 317 19.39 -15.40 -43.35
CA TRP A 317 18.84 -16.33 -42.36
C TRP A 317 17.33 -16.21 -42.16
N TYR A 318 16.77 -15.00 -42.25
CA TYR A 318 15.36 -14.71 -41.95
C TYR A 318 14.73 -13.89 -43.09
N ASP A 319 13.43 -14.05 -43.30
CA ASP A 319 12.71 -13.35 -44.36
C ASP A 319 12.34 -11.91 -43.98
N ASP A 320 12.07 -11.65 -42.70
CA ASP A 320 11.68 -10.37 -42.14
C ASP A 320 12.06 -10.25 -40.66
N PHE A 321 11.78 -9.10 -40.04
CA PHE A 321 12.07 -8.81 -38.63
C PHE A 321 10.94 -9.21 -37.66
N SER A 322 9.91 -9.94 -38.11
CA SER A 322 8.75 -10.27 -37.27
C SER A 322 9.09 -11.17 -36.07
N GLY A 323 10.20 -11.92 -36.16
CA GLY A 323 10.71 -12.76 -35.08
C GLY A 323 11.68 -12.06 -34.12
N VAL A 324 11.87 -10.74 -34.21
CA VAL A 324 12.75 -9.99 -33.31
C VAL A 324 11.99 -9.49 -32.09
N THR A 325 12.43 -9.92 -30.91
CA THR A 325 11.93 -9.49 -29.60
C THR A 325 12.72 -8.28 -29.10
N GLU A 326 12.04 -7.31 -28.51
CA GLU A 326 12.68 -6.19 -27.83
C GLU A 326 12.90 -6.54 -26.36
N ILE A 327 14.09 -6.28 -25.83
CA ILE A 327 14.46 -6.49 -24.42
C ILE A 327 15.06 -5.21 -23.82
N SER A 328 15.11 -5.12 -22.49
CA SER A 328 15.70 -3.97 -21.81
C SER A 328 17.21 -3.86 -22.02
N ALA A 329 17.76 -2.64 -21.87
CA ALA A 329 19.21 -2.41 -21.93
C ALA A 329 19.98 -3.17 -20.83
N SER A 330 19.36 -3.39 -19.67
CA SER A 330 19.94 -4.17 -18.56
C SER A 330 20.03 -5.66 -18.88
N GLU A 331 18.97 -6.26 -19.43
CA GLU A 331 18.96 -7.67 -19.85
C GLU A 331 19.95 -7.88 -20.98
N MET A 332 19.95 -6.97 -21.96
CA MET A 332 20.96 -6.95 -23.01
C MET A 332 22.34 -6.96 -22.35
N ALA A 333 22.69 -5.97 -21.53
CA ALA A 333 24.01 -5.86 -20.90
C ALA A 333 24.46 -7.11 -20.11
N ALA A 334 23.52 -7.89 -19.54
CA ALA A 334 23.82 -9.13 -18.82
C ALA A 334 24.27 -10.29 -19.75
N ILE A 335 23.84 -10.30 -21.01
CA ILE A 335 24.20 -11.33 -21.99
C ILE A 335 25.55 -10.98 -22.62
N ALA A 336 26.56 -11.85 -22.50
CA ALA A 336 27.88 -11.59 -23.07
C ALA A 336 27.88 -11.62 -24.61
N LEU A 337 28.75 -10.81 -25.23
CA LEU A 337 28.97 -10.87 -26.69
C LEU A 337 29.78 -12.12 -27.06
N GLY A 338 29.24 -12.94 -27.96
CA GLY A 338 29.87 -14.17 -28.46
C GLY A 338 30.62 -14.01 -29.79
N GLY A 339 30.28 -12.99 -30.58
CA GLY A 339 30.87 -12.74 -31.89
C GLY A 339 29.86 -12.19 -32.88
N ASN A 340 30.13 -12.41 -34.17
CA ASN A 340 29.25 -11.99 -35.26
C ASN A 340 28.66 -13.20 -35.98
N VAL A 341 27.41 -13.07 -36.43
CA VAL A 341 26.79 -14.02 -37.35
C VAL A 341 27.39 -13.84 -38.76
N THR A 342 27.63 -14.93 -39.48
CA THR A 342 28.09 -14.95 -40.88
C THR A 342 26.93 -15.26 -41.85
N TYR A 343 27.14 -15.04 -43.16
CA TYR A 343 26.12 -15.37 -44.16
C TYR A 343 25.69 -16.85 -44.08
N ARG A 344 24.40 -17.10 -44.27
CA ARG A 344 23.85 -18.45 -44.27
C ARG A 344 24.46 -19.29 -45.40
N PRO A 345 24.96 -20.51 -45.11
CA PRO A 345 25.56 -21.37 -46.11
C PRO A 345 24.67 -21.64 -47.33
N GLY A 346 25.24 -21.55 -48.53
CA GLY A 346 24.56 -21.84 -49.79
C GLY A 346 23.56 -20.80 -50.28
N VAL A 347 23.25 -19.73 -49.51
CA VAL A 347 22.21 -18.76 -49.89
C VAL A 347 22.75 -17.62 -50.77
N ARG A 348 23.88 -17.03 -50.38
CA ARG A 348 24.54 -15.93 -51.09
C ARG A 348 25.99 -16.28 -51.41
N MET A 349 26.49 -15.71 -52.50
CA MET A 349 27.92 -15.58 -52.74
C MET A 349 28.40 -14.26 -52.18
N ILE A 350 29.67 -14.20 -51.77
CA ILE A 350 30.25 -12.98 -51.23
C ILE A 350 31.59 -12.65 -51.88
N LYS A 351 31.95 -11.36 -51.81
CA LYS A 351 33.26 -10.86 -52.23
C LYS A 351 33.67 -9.64 -51.42
N ILE A 352 34.93 -9.24 -51.58
CA ILE A 352 35.46 -7.95 -51.13
C ILE A 352 35.89 -7.12 -52.33
N GLN A 353 35.95 -5.79 -52.17
CA GLN A 353 36.30 -4.89 -53.27
C GLN A 353 37.75 -5.04 -53.76
N SER A 354 38.66 -5.48 -52.88
CA SER A 354 40.08 -5.63 -53.18
C SER A 354 40.45 -6.95 -53.88
N ASP A 355 39.51 -7.89 -54.01
CA ASP A 355 39.73 -9.20 -54.63
C ASP A 355 38.64 -9.45 -55.69
N PRO A 356 39.00 -9.68 -56.97
CA PRO A 356 38.00 -9.96 -58.01
C PRO A 356 37.27 -11.30 -57.83
N LYS A 357 37.76 -12.19 -56.95
CA LYS A 357 37.18 -13.52 -56.72
C LYS A 357 35.80 -13.47 -56.07
N THR A 358 34.96 -14.44 -56.41
CA THR A 358 33.63 -14.66 -55.83
C THR A 358 33.62 -15.97 -55.07
N TYR A 359 33.14 -15.95 -53.83
CA TYR A 359 33.20 -17.09 -52.93
C TYR A 359 31.80 -17.59 -52.57
N ALA A 360 31.60 -18.91 -52.60
CA ALA A 360 30.47 -19.54 -51.94
C ALA A 360 30.73 -19.59 -50.42
N VAL A 361 29.69 -19.34 -49.63
CA VAL A 361 29.74 -19.49 -48.16
C VAL A 361 29.25 -20.88 -47.80
N THR A 362 30.05 -21.59 -47.02
CA THR A 362 29.76 -22.93 -46.50
C THR A 362 29.69 -22.93 -44.97
N GLU A 363 29.28 -24.05 -44.37
CA GLU A 363 29.12 -24.20 -42.92
C GLU A 363 30.36 -23.71 -42.15
N GLY A 364 30.14 -23.00 -41.03
CA GLY A 364 31.22 -22.44 -40.23
C GLY A 364 31.79 -21.13 -40.78
N GLY A 365 31.16 -20.51 -41.78
CA GLY A 365 31.69 -19.30 -42.42
C GLY A 365 32.95 -19.58 -43.25
N VAL A 366 33.03 -20.76 -43.87
CA VAL A 366 34.15 -21.13 -44.74
C VAL A 366 33.86 -20.70 -46.18
N LEU A 367 34.79 -19.97 -46.77
CA LEU A 367 34.74 -19.44 -48.13
C LEU A 367 35.44 -20.37 -49.10
N ARG A 368 34.73 -20.73 -50.16
CA ARG A 368 35.24 -21.57 -51.25
C ARG A 368 35.17 -20.79 -52.55
N TRP A 369 36.30 -20.63 -53.23
CA TRP A 369 36.37 -19.82 -54.45
C TRP A 369 35.69 -20.55 -55.61
N ILE A 370 34.73 -19.89 -56.27
CA ILE A 370 34.14 -20.37 -57.51
C ILE A 370 35.02 -19.86 -58.67
N GLN A 371 35.73 -20.78 -59.33
CA GLN A 371 36.79 -20.40 -60.27
C GLN A 371 36.29 -19.81 -61.60
N THR A 372 35.07 -20.15 -62.04
CA THR A 372 34.54 -19.74 -63.34
C THR A 372 33.08 -19.28 -63.28
N GLU A 373 32.68 -18.49 -64.29
CA GLU A 373 31.29 -18.05 -64.46
C GLU A 373 30.36 -19.23 -64.76
N GLU A 374 30.82 -20.22 -65.54
CA GLU A 374 30.05 -21.42 -65.85
C GLU A 374 29.68 -22.20 -64.58
N LEU A 375 30.58 -22.26 -63.61
CA LEU A 375 30.31 -22.88 -62.30
C LEU A 375 29.32 -22.06 -61.48
N ALA A 376 29.46 -20.73 -61.46
CA ALA A 376 28.50 -19.86 -60.78
C ALA A 376 27.07 -20.01 -61.35
N ILE A 377 26.93 -20.08 -62.68
CA ILE A 377 25.66 -20.33 -63.35
C ILE A 377 25.11 -21.72 -62.99
N ALA A 378 25.96 -22.76 -62.98
CA ALA A 378 25.56 -24.12 -62.67
C ALA A 378 25.04 -24.26 -61.23
N LEU A 379 25.67 -23.58 -60.28
CA LEU A 379 25.36 -23.67 -58.85
C LEU A 379 24.22 -22.75 -58.44
N TYR A 380 24.22 -21.50 -58.89
CA TYR A 380 23.31 -20.45 -58.41
C TYR A 380 22.29 -19.98 -59.45
N GLY A 381 22.33 -20.53 -60.67
CA GLY A 381 21.42 -20.20 -61.77
C GLY A 381 21.92 -19.06 -62.66
N THR A 382 21.19 -18.78 -63.74
CA THR A 382 21.56 -17.74 -64.71
C THR A 382 21.57 -16.32 -64.15
N ASP A 383 20.94 -16.11 -62.99
CA ASP A 383 20.88 -14.86 -62.24
C ASP A 383 21.94 -14.77 -61.12
N TRP A 384 22.96 -15.64 -61.13
CA TRP A 384 24.01 -15.73 -60.10
C TRP A 384 24.63 -14.37 -59.75
N ASN A 385 24.81 -13.48 -60.73
CA ASN A 385 25.40 -12.16 -60.56
C ASN A 385 24.57 -11.22 -59.67
N THR A 386 23.29 -11.52 -59.46
CA THR A 386 22.40 -10.79 -58.52
C THR A 386 22.42 -11.38 -57.11
N LYS A 387 23.13 -12.51 -56.92
CA LYS A 387 23.26 -13.25 -55.65
C LYS A 387 24.63 -13.08 -55.01
N ILE A 388 25.38 -12.05 -55.43
CA ILE A 388 26.68 -11.67 -54.86
C ILE A 388 26.50 -10.45 -53.98
N ASP A 389 26.93 -10.56 -52.73
CA ASP A 389 26.99 -9.44 -51.81
C ASP A 389 28.43 -9.02 -51.52
N ASP A 390 28.67 -7.71 -51.57
CA ASP A 390 29.91 -7.12 -51.07
C ASP A 390 29.94 -7.13 -49.54
N VAL A 391 31.04 -7.61 -48.99
CA VAL A 391 31.30 -7.62 -47.55
C VAL A 391 32.39 -6.61 -47.24
N ASP A 392 32.17 -5.79 -46.21
CA ASP A 392 33.20 -4.88 -45.71
C ASP A 392 34.40 -5.67 -45.21
N VAL A 393 35.61 -5.21 -45.53
CA VAL A 393 36.87 -5.86 -45.14
C VAL A 393 36.98 -6.04 -43.62
N ALA A 394 36.36 -5.16 -42.82
CA ALA A 394 36.32 -5.27 -41.37
C ALA A 394 35.58 -6.53 -40.87
N PHE A 395 34.61 -7.04 -41.63
CA PHE A 395 33.88 -8.26 -41.30
C PHE A 395 34.42 -9.50 -42.01
N TRP A 396 35.37 -9.34 -42.94
CA TRP A 396 36.00 -10.47 -43.65
C TRP A 396 36.79 -11.38 -42.71
N VAL A 397 37.28 -10.85 -41.58
CA VAL A 397 37.98 -11.61 -40.52
C VAL A 397 37.10 -12.68 -39.86
N ASN A 398 35.77 -12.60 -40.00
CA ASN A 398 34.86 -13.61 -39.48
C ASN A 398 34.81 -14.89 -40.34
N TYR A 399 35.52 -14.92 -41.47
CA TYR A 399 35.51 -16.02 -42.42
C TYR A 399 36.87 -16.71 -42.51
N THR A 400 36.86 -17.97 -42.93
CA THR A 400 38.08 -18.75 -43.23
C THR A 400 38.03 -19.28 -44.66
N PHE A 401 39.16 -19.73 -45.22
CA PHE A 401 39.21 -20.26 -46.59
C PHE A 401 39.23 -21.79 -46.59
N GLY A 402 38.39 -22.38 -47.44
CA GLY A 402 38.34 -23.82 -47.70
C GLY A 402 38.92 -24.18 -49.07
N GLU A 403 38.69 -25.42 -49.50
CA GLU A 403 39.06 -25.86 -50.84
C GLU A 403 38.25 -25.12 -51.91
N ASP A 404 38.88 -24.85 -53.06
CA ASP A 404 38.22 -24.20 -54.19
C ASP A 404 37.10 -25.08 -54.77
N ILE A 405 36.26 -24.49 -55.61
CA ILE A 405 35.21 -25.16 -56.38
C ILE A 405 35.64 -25.12 -57.84
N ASP A 406 36.09 -26.27 -58.33
CA ASP A 406 36.70 -26.44 -59.66
C ASP A 406 35.78 -27.23 -60.60
N GLU A 407 34.79 -27.95 -60.04
CA GLU A 407 33.71 -28.61 -60.75
C GLU A 407 32.36 -28.51 -60.01
N ALA A 408 31.25 -28.70 -60.74
CA ALA A 408 29.90 -28.52 -60.18
C ALA A 408 29.54 -29.55 -59.09
N SER A 409 30.25 -30.68 -59.01
CA SER A 409 30.09 -31.70 -57.97
C SER A 409 30.72 -31.31 -56.63
N ASP A 410 31.63 -30.33 -56.61
CA ASP A 410 32.37 -29.96 -55.39
C ASP A 410 31.50 -29.26 -54.35
N PHE A 411 30.39 -28.69 -54.77
CA PHE A 411 29.49 -27.93 -53.91
C PHE A 411 28.05 -28.02 -54.39
N ASP A 412 27.14 -28.26 -53.44
CA ASP A 412 25.70 -28.17 -53.66
C ASP A 412 25.15 -27.10 -52.71
N PRO A 413 24.74 -25.91 -53.22
CA PRO A 413 24.21 -24.84 -52.39
C PRO A 413 22.97 -25.27 -51.59
N ALA A 414 22.07 -26.05 -52.20
CA ALA A 414 20.85 -26.49 -51.54
C ALA A 414 21.16 -27.51 -50.43
N ALA A 415 22.13 -28.40 -50.65
CA ALA A 415 22.61 -29.31 -49.62
C ALA A 415 23.27 -28.56 -48.45
N ALA A 416 24.10 -27.55 -48.73
CA ALA A 416 24.73 -26.72 -47.70
C ALA A 416 23.69 -25.96 -46.86
N THR A 417 22.69 -25.37 -47.52
CA THR A 417 21.57 -24.70 -46.84
C THR A 417 20.74 -25.67 -46.00
N SER A 418 20.52 -26.90 -46.47
CA SER A 418 19.72 -27.90 -45.75
C SER A 418 20.49 -28.54 -44.60
N ALA A 419 21.82 -28.60 -44.68
CA ALA A 419 22.69 -29.09 -43.61
C ALA A 419 22.78 -28.10 -42.45
N THR A 420 22.75 -26.79 -42.73
CA THR A 420 22.85 -25.72 -41.72
C THR A 420 21.52 -24.96 -41.59
N THR A 421 20.66 -25.47 -40.73
CA THR A 421 19.31 -24.96 -40.48
C THR A 421 19.25 -23.87 -39.41
N THR A 422 20.21 -23.82 -38.49
CA THR A 422 20.25 -22.82 -37.41
C THR A 422 21.59 -22.12 -37.33
N ILE A 423 21.61 -20.95 -36.68
CA ILE A 423 22.84 -20.21 -36.41
C ILE A 423 23.72 -20.97 -35.40
N ASN A 424 23.14 -21.67 -34.41
CA ASN A 424 23.90 -22.54 -33.51
C ASN A 424 24.73 -23.58 -34.28
N GLN A 425 24.12 -24.28 -35.25
CA GLN A 425 24.83 -25.25 -36.10
C GLN A 425 25.99 -24.59 -36.86
N ASN A 426 25.76 -23.42 -37.46
CA ASN A 426 26.79 -22.69 -38.18
C ASN A 426 27.93 -22.19 -37.28
N LEU A 427 27.65 -21.91 -36.00
CA LEU A 427 28.65 -21.53 -35.01
C LEU A 427 29.36 -22.73 -34.40
N GLY A 428 28.89 -23.97 -34.65
CA GLY A 428 29.40 -25.19 -34.05
C GLY A 428 29.01 -25.35 -32.57
N LEU A 429 27.84 -24.85 -32.19
CA LEU A 429 27.31 -24.86 -30.82
C LEU A 429 26.21 -25.90 -30.59
#